data_AF-B5B1F9-F1
#
_entry.id   AF-B5B1F9-F1
#
_cell.length_a   1.000
_cell.length_b   1.000
_cell.length_c   1.000
_cell.angle_alpha   90.00
_cell.angle_beta   90.00
_cell.angle_gamma   90.00
#
_symmetry.space_group_name_H-M   'P 1'
#
loop_
_entity.id
_entity.type
_entity.pdbx_description
1 polymer ?
#
loop_
_entity_poly.entity_id
_entity_poly.type
_entity_poly.pdbx_seq_one_letter_code
_entity_poly.pdbx_strand_id
1 'polypeptide(L)'
;HFNAPSHVRRVIMSAPLSKELREKYGVRSCPIRVDDEVTVATGRAKGNSGRVVKCYRKKFVIHIDKVQREKANGTTVNIGIHPSNVIITKLKLNDDRR
;
A
#
# COMPACT_ATOMS: atom_id res chain seq x y z
N HIS A 1 3.27 17.00 -9.49
CA HIS A 1 2.75 15.95 -8.57
C HIS A 1 1.24 16.13 -8.28
N PHE A 2 0.81 17.26 -7.75
CA PHE A 2 -0.58 17.48 -7.31
C PHE A 2 -1.62 17.51 -8.45
N ASN A 3 -1.24 17.93 -9.66
CA ASN A 3 -2.10 17.93 -10.85
C ASN A 3 -1.93 16.68 -11.73
N ALA A 4 -1.18 15.67 -11.27
CA ALA A 4 -0.90 14.49 -12.08
C ALA A 4 -2.18 13.66 -12.34
N PRO A 5 -2.37 13.11 -13.56
CA PRO A 5 -3.47 12.21 -13.86
C PRO A 5 -3.30 10.84 -13.20
N SER A 6 -4.37 10.06 -13.10
CA SER A 6 -4.43 8.81 -12.32
C SER A 6 -3.36 7.78 -12.72
N HIS A 7 -3.08 7.63 -14.02
CA HIS A 7 -2.08 6.69 -14.53
C HIS A 7 -0.66 7.05 -14.06
N VAL A 8 -0.31 8.35 -13.99
CA VAL A 8 0.97 8.82 -13.42
C VAL A 8 0.99 8.62 -11.91
N ARG A 9 -0.12 8.92 -11.22
CA ARG A 9 -0.22 8.72 -9.75
C ARG A 9 -0.03 7.26 -9.35
N ARG A 10 -0.45 6.31 -10.19
CA ARG A 10 -0.19 4.88 -9.97
C ARG A 10 1.31 4.59 -9.84
N VAL A 11 2.14 5.15 -10.72
CA VAL A 11 3.59 4.95 -10.70
C VAL A 11 4.22 5.63 -9.48
N ILE A 12 3.77 6.84 -9.17
CA ILE A 12 4.25 7.58 -7.98
C ILE A 12 3.90 6.83 -6.69
N MET A 13 2.74 6.17 -6.63
CA MET A 13 2.31 5.34 -5.51
C MET A 13 2.90 3.92 -5.55
N SER A 14 4.21 3.84 -5.73
CA SER A 14 4.98 2.60 -5.61
C SER A 14 5.45 2.37 -4.19
N ALA A 15 5.54 1.10 -3.79
CA ALA A 15 6.13 0.70 -2.52
C ALA A 15 7.30 -0.27 -2.71
N PRO A 16 8.28 -0.24 -1.79
CA PRO A 16 9.37 -1.19 -1.79
C PRO A 16 8.87 -2.63 -1.64
N LEU A 17 9.47 -3.55 -2.39
CA LEU A 17 9.28 -4.99 -2.20
C LEU A 17 10.10 -5.50 -0.99
N SER A 18 9.67 -6.61 -0.39
CA SER A 18 10.46 -7.36 0.59
C SER A 18 11.74 -7.90 -0.04
N LYS A 19 12.75 -8.27 0.77
CA LYS A 19 14.04 -8.77 0.26
C LYS A 19 13.85 -9.99 -0.65
N GLU A 20 13.05 -10.96 -0.21
CA GLU A 20 12.69 -12.16 -0.96
C GLU A 20 12.06 -11.85 -2.32
N LEU A 21 11.12 -10.89 -2.36
CA LEU A 21 10.48 -10.48 -3.61
C LEU A 21 11.42 -9.69 -4.53
N ARG A 22 12.35 -8.90 -3.97
CA ARG A 22 13.37 -8.20 -4.76
C ARG A 22 14.32 -9.16 -5.43
N GLU A 23 14.75 -10.20 -4.73
CA GLU A 23 15.61 -11.25 -5.27
C GLU A 23 14.88 -12.05 -6.35
N LYS A 24 13.61 -12.40 -6.10
CA LYS A 24 12.79 -13.18 -7.05
C LYS A 24 12.50 -12.44 -8.36
N TYR A 25 12.14 -11.15 -8.29
CA TYR A 25 11.69 -10.38 -9.45
C TYR A 25 12.72 -9.38 -9.97
N GLY A 26 13.84 -9.17 -9.28
CA GLY A 26 14.90 -8.22 -9.68
C GLY A 26 14.51 -6.74 -9.56
N VAL A 27 13.34 -6.41 -9.01
CA VAL A 27 12.82 -5.04 -8.95
C VAL A 27 12.78 -4.53 -7.51
N ARG A 28 13.16 -3.26 -7.30
CA ARG A 28 13.20 -2.64 -5.95
C ARG A 28 11.81 -2.31 -5.39
N SER A 29 10.90 -1.84 -6.25
CA SER A 29 9.57 -1.34 -5.88
C SER A 29 8.55 -1.57 -6.99
N CYS A 30 7.29 -1.75 -6.62
CA CYS A 30 6.18 -1.94 -7.55
C CYS A 30 4.99 -1.02 -7.19
N PRO A 31 4.19 -0.54 -8.16
CA PRO A 31 2.92 0.14 -7.89
C PRO A 31 1.98 -0.74 -7.06
N ILE A 32 1.56 -0.25 -5.89
CA ILE A 32 0.62 -0.99 -5.03
C ILE A 32 -0.73 -1.16 -5.72
N ARG A 33 -1.32 -2.36 -5.57
CA ARG A 33 -2.71 -2.62 -5.93
C ARG A 33 -3.51 -3.11 -4.72
N VAL A 34 -4.83 -3.13 -4.90
CA VAL A 34 -5.76 -3.79 -4.00
C VAL A 34 -5.42 -5.27 -3.95
N ASP A 35 -5.57 -5.87 -2.78
CA ASP A 35 -5.25 -7.26 -2.44
C ASP A 35 -3.76 -7.62 -2.35
N ASP A 36 -2.83 -6.68 -2.53
CA ASP A 36 -1.44 -6.93 -2.13
C ASP A 36 -1.36 -7.05 -0.60
N GLU A 37 -0.54 -7.98 -0.11
CA GLU A 37 -0.20 -8.04 1.31
C GLU A 37 0.98 -7.14 1.58
N VAL A 38 0.86 -6.38 2.66
CA VAL A 38 1.83 -5.36 3.02
C VAL A 38 2.08 -5.32 4.52
N THR A 39 3.28 -4.89 4.89
CA THR A 39 3.67 -4.61 6.27
C THR A 39 4.10 -3.16 6.40
N VAL A 40 3.58 -2.47 7.41
CA VAL A 40 3.94 -1.08 7.69
C VAL A 40 5.33 -1.01 8.32
N ALA A 41 6.25 -0.30 7.66
CA ALA A 41 7.65 -0.18 8.07
C ALA A 41 7.90 0.99 9.02
N THR A 42 7.15 2.09 8.87
CA THR A 42 7.35 3.34 9.63
C THR A 42 6.03 3.96 10.10
N GLY A 43 6.11 4.82 11.12
CA GLY A 43 4.97 5.52 11.70
C GLY A 43 4.26 4.76 12.83
N ARG A 44 3.11 5.28 13.26
CA ARG A 44 2.36 4.78 14.44
C ARG A 44 1.86 3.34 14.30
N ALA A 45 1.62 2.88 13.07
CA ALA A 45 1.13 1.54 12.78
C ALA A 45 2.26 0.56 12.38
N LYS A 46 3.53 0.89 12.69
CA LYS A 46 4.69 0.06 12.36
C LYS A 46 4.51 -1.37 12.92
N GLY A 47 4.89 -2.36 12.12
CA GLY A 47 4.79 -3.78 12.47
C GLY A 47 3.45 -4.42 12.11
N ASN A 48 2.40 -3.62 11.89
CA ASN A 48 1.13 -4.15 11.42
C ASN A 48 1.25 -4.63 9.97
N SER A 49 0.79 -5.85 9.74
CA SER A 49 0.64 -6.45 8.42
C SER A 49 -0.83 -6.60 8.06
N GLY A 50 -1.13 -6.53 6.76
CA GLY A 50 -2.48 -6.74 6.28
C GLY A 50 -2.60 -6.59 4.78
N ARG A 51 -3.79 -6.89 4.29
CA ARG A 51 -4.15 -6.74 2.88
C ARG A 51 -4.53 -5.28 2.59
N VAL A 52 -4.12 -4.79 1.42
CA VAL A 52 -4.55 -3.48 0.92
C VAL A 52 -6.02 -3.57 0.49
N VAL A 53 -6.90 -2.85 1.17
CA VAL A 53 -8.34 -2.79 0.87
C VAL A 53 -8.61 -1.79 -0.24
N LYS A 54 -7.94 -0.63 -0.21
CA LYS A 54 -8.19 0.44 -1.18
C LYS A 54 -6.94 1.26 -1.45
N CYS A 55 -6.71 1.58 -2.72
CA CYS A 55 -5.68 2.50 -3.18
C CYS A 55 -6.30 3.87 -3.49
N TYR A 56 -6.20 4.83 -2.58
CA TYR A 56 -6.83 6.14 -2.76
C TYR A 56 -5.88 7.14 -3.42
N ARG A 57 -5.79 7.05 -4.76
CA ARG A 57 -4.87 7.87 -5.58
C ARG A 57 -5.12 9.39 -5.51
N LYS A 58 -6.33 9.83 -5.19
CA LYS A 58 -6.63 11.27 -5.04
C LYS A 58 -5.86 11.88 -3.85
N LYS A 59 -5.71 11.11 -2.77
CA LYS A 59 -5.08 11.54 -1.51
C LYS A 59 -3.68 10.92 -1.28
N PHE A 60 -3.14 10.18 -2.24
CA PHE A 60 -1.84 9.49 -2.12
C PHE A 60 -1.72 8.55 -0.90
N VAL A 61 -2.83 7.91 -0.51
CA VAL A 61 -2.85 6.98 0.62
C VAL A 61 -3.42 5.62 0.24
N ILE A 62 -2.98 4.60 0.98
CA ILE A 62 -3.52 3.25 0.98
C ILE A 62 -4.24 2.97 2.29
N HIS A 63 -5.29 2.17 2.22
CA HIS A 63 -6.00 1.65 3.38
C HIS A 63 -5.70 0.16 3.53
N ILE A 64 -5.30 -0.22 4.74
CA ILE A 64 -4.96 -1.60 5.11
C ILE A 64 -6.08 -2.10 6.03
N ASP A 65 -6.49 -3.36 5.83
CA ASP A 65 -7.66 -3.96 6.49
C ASP A 65 -7.60 -3.87 8.02
N LYS A 66 -6.45 -4.22 8.59
CA LYS A 66 -6.21 -4.25 10.05
C LYS A 66 -5.73 -2.93 10.65
N VAL A 67 -5.62 -1.86 9.85
CA VAL A 67 -5.14 -0.55 10.33
C VAL A 67 -6.28 0.44 10.35
N GLN A 68 -7.02 0.43 11.47
CA GLN A 68 -8.21 1.23 11.69
C GLN A 68 -8.09 2.04 13.01
N ARG A 69 -8.90 3.09 13.12
CA ARG A 69 -9.09 3.87 14.34
C ARG A 69 -10.58 3.89 14.66
N GLU A 70 -10.91 3.74 15.94
CA GLU A 70 -12.26 3.94 16.44
C GLU A 70 -12.55 5.43 16.68
N LYS A 71 -13.73 5.89 16.27
CA LYS A 71 -14.23 7.23 16.56
C LYS A 71 -15.00 7.24 17.88
N ALA A 72 -15.20 8.42 18.47
CA ALA A 72 -16.00 8.58 19.68
C ALA A 72 -17.46 8.08 19.56
N ASN A 73 -17.96 7.94 18.32
CA ASN A 73 -19.30 7.40 18.04
C ASN A 73 -19.31 5.87 17.85
N GLY A 74 -18.22 5.15 18.18
CA GLY A 74 -18.12 3.69 18.07
C GLY A 74 -17.89 3.12 16.67
N THR A 75 -17.86 3.98 15.63
CA THR A 75 -17.56 3.51 14.26
C THR A 75 -16.05 3.42 14.00
N THR A 76 -15.62 2.39 13.28
CA THR A 76 -14.22 2.26 12.86
C THR A 76 -13.97 2.92 11.51
N VAL A 77 -12.81 3.56 11.35
CA VAL A 77 -12.36 4.15 10.10
C VAL A 77 -10.93 3.75 9.79
N ASN A 78 -10.68 3.40 8.53
CA ASN A 78 -9.33 3.04 8.09
C ASN A 78 -8.41 4.25 8.13
N ILE A 79 -7.22 4.06 8.68
CA ILE A 79 -6.18 5.08 8.66
C ILE A 79 -5.55 5.06 7.25
N GLY A 80 -5.34 6.25 6.67
CA GLY A 80 -4.61 6.37 5.41
C GLY A 80 -3.10 6.31 5.67
N ILE A 81 -2.40 5.41 4.99
CA ILE A 81 -0.95 5.27 5.08
C ILE A 81 -0.33 5.60 3.72
N HIS A 82 0.79 6.32 3.71
CA HIS A 82 1.50 6.57 2.47
C HIS A 82 2.23 5.30 2.00
N PRO A 83 2.18 4.94 0.70
CA PRO A 83 2.79 3.70 0.18
C PRO A 83 4.30 3.58 0.44
N SER A 84 5.04 4.69 0.53
CA SER A 84 6.48 4.65 0.84
C SER A 84 6.81 4.12 2.25
N ASN A 85 5.84 4.16 3.17
CA ASN A 85 6.02 3.76 4.56
C ASN A 85 5.72 2.27 4.78
N VAL A 86 5.57 1.53 3.69
CA VAL A 86 5.03 0.19 3.65
C VAL A 86 5.93 -0.68 2.78
N ILE A 87 6.07 -1.95 3.14
CA ILE A 87 6.82 -2.96 2.39
C ILE A 87 5.82 -4.01 1.90
N ILE A 88 5.87 -4.31 0.60
CA ILE A 88 5.04 -5.37 0.02
C ILE A 88 5.65 -6.73 0.39
N THR A 89 4.84 -7.60 1.01
CA THR A 89 5.24 -8.94 1.43
C THR A 89 4.75 -10.00 0.46
N LYS A 90 3.54 -9.85 -0.11
CA LYS A 90 3.04 -10.69 -1.19
C LYS A 90 2.36 -9.86 -2.26
N LEU A 91 2.65 -10.21 -3.51
CA LEU A 91 2.08 -9.60 -4.70
C LEU A 91 0.88 -10.42 -5.16
N LYS A 92 -0.26 -9.77 -5.43
CA LYS A 92 -1.32 -10.36 -6.24
C LYS A 92 -0.88 -10.47 -7.70
N LEU A 93 -0.63 -11.69 -8.16
CA LEU A 93 -0.20 -11.99 -9.53
C LEU A 93 -1.44 -12.39 -10.34
N ASN A 94 -1.89 -11.47 -11.19
CA ASN A 94 -2.92 -11.71 -12.21
C ASN A 94 -2.30 -11.33 -13.57
N ASP A 95 -2.89 -11.79 -14.69
CA ASP A 95 -2.38 -11.51 -16.05
C ASP A 95 -2.20 -10.00 -16.36
N ASP A 96 -2.97 -9.13 -15.70
CA ASP A 96 -2.86 -7.67 -15.80
C ASP A 96 -1.64 -7.07 -15.06
N ARG A 97 -0.80 -7.90 -14.44
CA ARG A 97 0.45 -7.50 -13.78
C ARG A 97 1.66 -7.88 -14.64
N ARG A 98 1.61 -7.50 -15.91
CA ARG A 98 2.78 -7.34 -16.78
C ARG A 98 3.51 -6.03 -16.49
#